data_AF-A0AAI8VMZ9-F1
#
_entry.id   AF-A0AAI8VMZ9-F1
#
_cell.length_a   1.000
_cell.length_b   1.000
_cell.length_c   1.000
_cell.angle_alpha   90.00
_cell.angle_beta   90.00
_cell.angle_gamma   90.00
#
_symmetry.space_group_name_H-M   'P 1'
#
loop_
_entity.id
_entity.type
_entity.pdbx_description
1 polymer ?
#
loop_
_entity_poly.entity_id
_entity_poly.type
_entity_poly.pdbx_seq_one_letter_code
_entity_poly.pdbx_strand_id
1 'polypeptide(L)'
;MAEPEETLQVQQESSASTVGFNVDCPQCLTQFPDPMSFGEDGDLILEVGDVQCYHIVKQEEPAQRTRRAVFEVCSKTLSHSSPVMKEMMCRGIAESNSNGDQQWELDLREDDPEGLVVLLNIMHLRFDLVPTNAMDLEALYHIAVLAYKYDLAHLLRPWRGSWAHVMSEECEDFRFCKKTSPNGNLEKRVLIDWVIRSRAQLNNCARCLAWNSGVGEHGALVHGATLSPRFGGLLEPPELLRAIDDLRYRCIRAILTHTKNAITSQIEGKPSGLTCRSNKSNGHLQK
;
A
#
# COMPACT_ATOMS: atom_id res chain seq x y z
N MET A 1 7.10 16.81 -73.85
CA MET A 1 5.94 16.59 -72.99
C MET A 1 6.23 15.38 -72.14
N ALA A 2 6.67 15.61 -70.91
CA ALA A 2 6.80 14.63 -69.84
C ALA A 2 6.65 15.44 -68.55
N GLU A 3 5.59 15.16 -67.81
CA GLU A 3 5.21 15.83 -66.55
C GLU A 3 6.15 15.41 -65.42
N PRO A 4 6.37 16.26 -64.40
CA PRO A 4 7.05 15.85 -63.18
C PRO A 4 6.05 15.26 -62.17
N GLU A 5 6.38 14.08 -61.63
CA GLU A 5 5.65 13.40 -60.56
C GLU A 5 5.69 14.22 -59.25
N GLU A 6 4.50 14.61 -58.81
CA GLU A 6 4.23 15.28 -57.54
C GLU A 6 4.37 14.27 -56.39
N THR A 7 5.47 14.35 -55.64
CA THR A 7 5.66 13.52 -54.44
C THR A 7 4.93 14.16 -53.27
N LEU A 8 3.72 13.66 -52.97
CA LEU A 8 2.97 14.00 -51.76
C LEU A 8 3.80 13.63 -50.51
N GLN A 9 4.36 14.63 -49.84
CA GLN A 9 4.84 14.48 -48.47
C GLN A 9 3.63 14.52 -47.52
N VAL A 10 3.24 13.36 -47.01
CA VAL A 10 2.37 13.25 -45.85
C VAL A 10 3.20 13.71 -44.65
N GLN A 11 2.97 14.94 -44.20
CA GLN A 11 3.42 15.40 -42.89
C GLN A 11 2.69 14.57 -41.83
N GLN A 12 3.40 13.66 -41.18
CA GLN A 12 2.96 13.09 -39.91
C GLN A 12 3.05 14.21 -38.86
N GLU A 13 1.89 14.70 -38.45
CA GLU A 13 1.74 15.56 -37.27
C GLU A 13 2.20 14.77 -36.03
N SER A 14 3.43 15.04 -35.62
CA SER A 14 3.96 14.71 -34.30
C SER A 14 3.17 15.47 -33.23
N SER A 15 2.11 14.84 -32.72
CA SER A 15 1.38 15.31 -31.54
C SER A 15 2.11 14.88 -30.26
N ALA A 16 3.25 15.50 -29.99
CA ALA A 16 3.86 15.55 -28.67
C ALA A 16 3.54 16.91 -28.05
N SER A 17 2.29 17.10 -27.61
CA SER A 17 1.91 18.22 -26.75
C SER A 17 1.76 17.70 -25.33
N THR A 18 2.89 17.56 -24.64
CA THR A 18 2.92 17.41 -23.18
C THR A 18 3.34 18.75 -22.60
N VAL A 19 2.45 19.74 -22.66
CA VAL A 19 2.62 20.99 -21.90
C VAL A 19 2.35 20.64 -20.44
N GLY A 20 3.39 20.26 -19.72
CA GLY A 20 3.37 20.20 -18.26
C GLY A 20 3.23 21.63 -17.73
N PHE A 21 2.02 21.99 -17.28
CA PHE A 21 1.79 23.26 -16.61
C PHE A 21 2.41 23.19 -15.22
N ASN A 22 3.72 23.46 -15.12
CA ASN A 22 4.37 23.61 -13.83
C ASN A 22 3.90 24.94 -13.24
N VAL A 23 2.95 24.89 -12.30
CA VAL A 23 2.36 26.09 -11.73
C VAL A 23 3.20 26.52 -10.53
N ASP A 24 3.85 27.68 -10.63
CA ASP A 24 4.66 28.30 -9.57
C ASP A 24 3.78 28.76 -8.40
N CYS A 25 3.34 27.81 -7.58
CA CYS A 25 2.69 28.09 -6.30
C CYS A 25 3.75 28.21 -5.19
N PRO A 26 3.92 29.37 -4.54
CA PRO A 26 4.92 29.54 -3.48
C PRO A 26 4.71 28.59 -2.28
N GLN A 27 3.46 28.23 -1.97
CA GLN A 27 3.11 27.31 -0.88
C GLN A 27 3.43 25.84 -1.25
N CYS A 28 3.21 25.44 -2.50
CA CYS A 28 3.62 24.11 -2.95
C CYS A 28 5.14 24.02 -3.12
N LEU A 29 5.82 25.11 -3.52
CA LEU A 29 7.28 25.19 -3.61
C LEU A 29 7.98 25.18 -2.24
N THR A 30 7.29 25.59 -1.18
CA THR A 30 7.82 25.47 0.18
C THR A 30 7.74 24.04 0.71
N GLN A 31 6.70 23.29 0.33
CA GLN A 31 6.60 21.86 0.66
C GLN A 31 7.52 21.00 -0.22
N PHE A 32 7.53 21.26 -1.53
CA PHE A 32 8.36 20.57 -2.51
C PHE A 32 9.11 21.59 -3.39
N PRO A 33 10.34 21.98 -2.99
CA PRO A 33 11.23 22.79 -3.83
C PRO A 33 11.51 22.12 -5.17
N ASP A 34 11.81 22.93 -6.20
CA ASP A 34 12.08 22.48 -7.57
C ASP A 34 13.54 22.77 -7.97
N PRO A 35 14.44 21.77 -8.07
CA PRO A 35 14.31 20.41 -7.53
C PRO A 35 14.56 20.38 -6.01
N MET A 36 14.05 19.34 -5.33
CA MET A 36 14.46 18.99 -3.97
C MET A 36 15.65 18.03 -4.04
N SER A 37 16.83 18.47 -3.61
CA SER A 37 18.06 17.67 -3.68
C SER A 37 18.25 16.76 -2.45
N PHE A 38 18.69 15.52 -2.69
CA PHE A 38 18.94 14.49 -1.67
C PHE A 38 20.42 14.13 -1.48
N GLY A 39 21.36 14.85 -2.09
CA GLY A 39 22.79 14.66 -1.87
C GLY A 39 23.62 15.66 -2.67
N GLU A 40 24.93 15.62 -2.49
CA GLU A 40 25.88 16.48 -3.24
C GLU A 40 26.13 15.98 -4.67
N ASP A 41 25.98 14.66 -4.89
CA ASP A 41 26.22 13.99 -6.17
C ASP A 41 24.90 13.68 -6.92
N GLY A 42 23.98 14.64 -6.98
CA GLY A 42 22.73 14.49 -7.73
C GLY A 42 22.99 14.26 -9.21
N ASP A 43 22.59 13.10 -9.74
CA ASP A 43 22.79 12.72 -11.16
C ASP A 43 21.53 12.11 -11.80
N LEU A 44 20.43 12.02 -11.03
CA LEU A 44 19.14 11.47 -11.45
C LEU A 44 18.01 12.38 -10.99
N ILE A 45 17.08 12.68 -11.90
CA ILE A 45 15.84 13.39 -11.61
C ILE A 45 14.67 12.39 -11.53
N LEU A 46 13.88 12.52 -10.47
CA LEU A 46 12.62 11.81 -10.29
C LEU A 46 11.47 12.79 -10.41
N GLU A 47 10.54 12.56 -11.33
CA GLU A 47 9.27 13.28 -11.39
C GLU A 47 8.19 12.47 -10.67
N VAL A 48 7.68 12.96 -9.54
CA VAL A 48 6.91 12.15 -8.60
C VAL A 48 5.54 12.77 -8.34
N GLY A 49 4.51 11.93 -8.44
CA GLY A 49 3.14 12.30 -8.08
C GLY A 49 2.49 13.32 -9.02
N ASP A 50 1.19 13.48 -8.85
CA ASP A 50 0.40 14.60 -9.38
C ASP A 50 -0.18 15.38 -8.19
N VAL A 51 0.60 16.33 -7.66
CA VAL A 51 0.21 17.14 -6.49
C VAL A 51 -0.85 18.15 -6.93
N GLN A 52 -2.09 17.98 -6.45
CA GLN A 52 -3.15 18.94 -6.68
C GLN A 52 -2.84 20.26 -5.94
N CYS A 53 -2.70 21.35 -6.70
CA CYS A 53 -2.46 22.65 -6.11
C CYS A 53 -3.79 23.38 -5.81
N TYR A 54 -4.21 23.39 -4.54
CA TYR A 54 -5.44 24.09 -4.11
C TYR A 54 -5.25 25.60 -3.88
N HIS A 55 -4.03 26.11 -3.96
CA HIS A 55 -3.69 27.49 -3.57
C HIS A 55 -3.95 28.53 -4.67
N ILE A 56 -4.12 28.12 -5.93
CA ILE A 56 -4.26 29.05 -7.05
C ILE A 56 -5.73 29.09 -7.48
N VAL A 57 -6.53 29.84 -6.73
CA VAL A 57 -8.00 29.91 -6.89
C VAL A 57 -8.44 30.94 -7.94
N LYS A 58 -7.55 31.47 -8.80
CA LYS A 58 -7.90 32.58 -9.69
C LYS A 58 -8.07 32.15 -11.15
N GLN A 59 -9.37 31.98 -11.49
CA GLN A 59 -10.07 32.14 -12.76
C GLN A 59 -9.70 31.22 -13.95
N GLU A 60 -10.77 30.62 -14.49
CA GLU A 60 -10.93 29.80 -15.70
C GLU A 60 -10.62 28.28 -15.61
N GLU A 61 -11.72 27.52 -15.80
CA GLU A 61 -11.97 26.07 -15.98
C GLU A 61 -11.23 25.00 -15.13
N PRO A 62 -11.94 23.95 -14.65
CA PRO A 62 -11.47 22.99 -13.64
C PRO A 62 -10.51 21.91 -14.16
N ALA A 63 -9.77 22.15 -15.24
CA ALA A 63 -8.70 21.25 -15.68
C ALA A 63 -7.51 21.36 -14.71
N GLN A 64 -7.60 20.59 -13.62
CA GLN A 64 -6.53 20.04 -12.79
C GLN A 64 -5.14 20.67 -13.01
N ARG A 65 -4.84 21.69 -12.22
CA ARG A 65 -3.46 22.17 -12.01
C ARG A 65 -2.74 21.18 -11.09
N THR A 66 -2.27 20.08 -11.67
CA THR A 66 -1.37 19.13 -10.99
C THR A 66 0.07 19.56 -11.22
N ARG A 67 0.88 19.52 -10.16
CA ARG A 67 2.32 19.73 -10.21
C ARG A 67 3.04 18.45 -9.83
N ARG A 68 4.11 18.12 -10.52
CA ARG A 68 4.98 17.01 -10.14
C ARG A 68 6.03 17.50 -9.14
N ALA A 69 6.30 16.70 -8.12
CA ALA A 69 7.44 16.94 -7.26
C ALA A 69 8.70 16.47 -7.99
N VAL A 70 9.71 17.33 -8.08
CA VAL A 70 10.97 17.02 -8.78
C VAL A 70 12.05 16.77 -7.74
N PHE A 71 12.57 15.56 -7.69
CA PHE A 71 13.63 15.17 -6.75
C PHE A 71 14.92 14.90 -7.49
N GLU A 72 16.00 15.52 -7.01
CA GLU A 72 17.35 15.28 -7.51
C GLU A 72 18.07 14.34 -6.53
N VAL A 73 18.47 13.17 -7.03
CA VAL A 73 18.99 12.07 -6.22
C VAL A 73 20.25 11.48 -6.84
N CYS A 74 20.97 10.65 -6.05
CA CYS A 74 22.13 9.91 -6.53
C CYS A 74 21.68 8.53 -7.01
N SER A 75 21.83 8.28 -8.31
CA SER A 75 21.50 7.04 -9.02
C SER A 75 22.13 5.80 -8.39
N LYS A 76 23.37 5.92 -7.90
CA LYS A 76 24.11 4.83 -7.23
C LYS A 76 23.50 4.48 -5.89
N THR A 77 23.19 5.49 -5.07
CA THR A 77 22.54 5.30 -3.77
C THR A 77 21.17 4.65 -3.96
N LEU A 78 20.40 5.12 -4.93
CA LEU A 78 19.10 4.56 -5.28
C LEU A 78 19.21 3.10 -5.75
N SER A 79 20.14 2.81 -6.66
CA SER A 79 20.39 1.48 -7.20
C SER A 79 20.87 0.46 -6.16
N HIS A 80 21.66 0.92 -5.18
CA HIS A 80 22.13 0.07 -4.09
C HIS A 80 21.02 -0.23 -3.08
N SER A 81 20.11 0.72 -2.89
CA SER A 81 19.03 0.59 -1.91
C SER A 81 17.86 -0.24 -2.44
N SER A 82 17.53 -0.11 -3.73
CA SER A 82 16.40 -0.82 -4.35
C SER A 82 16.82 -1.60 -5.60
N PRO A 83 16.71 -2.94 -5.58
CA PRO A 83 16.86 -3.76 -6.78
C PRO A 83 15.86 -3.39 -7.87
N VAL A 84 14.63 -3.00 -7.49
CA VAL A 84 13.57 -2.61 -8.43
C VAL A 84 13.94 -1.31 -9.14
N MET A 85 14.36 -0.28 -8.39
CA MET A 85 14.77 0.99 -9.00
C MET A 85 16.04 0.82 -9.84
N LYS A 86 16.98 -0.04 -9.41
CA LYS A 86 18.13 -0.43 -10.24
C LYS A 86 17.70 -1.01 -11.58
N GLU A 87 16.75 -1.93 -11.57
CA GLU A 87 16.23 -2.53 -12.80
C GLU A 87 15.50 -1.49 -13.67
N MET A 88 14.68 -0.62 -13.07
CA MET A 88 14.00 0.47 -13.78
C MET A 88 15.01 1.39 -14.48
N MET A 89 16.08 1.78 -13.79
CA MET A 89 17.17 2.56 -14.38
C MET A 89 17.87 1.79 -15.51
N CYS A 90 18.20 0.52 -15.32
CA CYS A 90 18.81 -0.29 -16.38
C CYS A 90 17.93 -0.46 -17.63
N ARG A 91 16.61 -0.58 -17.46
CA ARG A 91 15.65 -0.62 -18.57
C ARG A 91 15.55 0.73 -19.27
N GLY A 92 15.43 1.81 -18.49
CA GLY A 92 15.49 3.17 -19.03
C GLY A 92 16.78 3.43 -19.81
N ILE A 93 17.92 2.88 -19.36
CA ILE A 93 19.20 2.97 -20.07
C ILE A 93 19.16 2.28 -21.43
N ALA A 94 18.52 1.12 -21.53
CA ALA A 94 18.37 0.42 -22.79
C ALA A 94 17.51 1.22 -23.80
N GLU A 95 16.56 2.02 -23.32
CA GLU A 95 15.63 2.80 -24.14
C GLU A 95 16.19 4.20 -24.53
N SER A 96 16.97 4.85 -23.64
CA SER A 96 17.48 6.21 -23.83
C SER A 96 18.81 6.32 -24.60
N ASN A 97 19.53 5.21 -24.79
CA ASN A 97 20.79 5.14 -25.56
C ASN A 97 20.65 5.48 -27.06
N SER A 98 19.53 6.06 -27.49
CA SER A 98 19.33 6.63 -28.82
C SER A 98 19.75 8.11 -28.93
N ASN A 99 19.78 8.89 -27.83
CA ASN A 99 20.12 10.33 -27.85
C ASN A 99 21.08 10.72 -26.70
N GLY A 100 22.37 10.83 -27.03
CA GLY A 100 23.47 10.84 -26.06
C GLY A 100 23.79 12.14 -25.29
N ASP A 101 22.80 12.82 -24.71
CA ASP A 101 23.08 13.96 -23.79
C ASP A 101 21.97 14.25 -22.76
N GLN A 102 21.07 13.30 -22.52
CA GLN A 102 19.87 13.55 -21.72
C GLN A 102 20.10 13.21 -20.24
N GLN A 103 19.87 14.19 -19.35
CA GLN A 103 19.77 14.01 -17.91
C GLN A 103 18.77 12.89 -17.62
N TRP A 104 19.13 11.95 -16.75
CA TRP A 104 18.30 10.78 -16.47
C TRP A 104 17.04 11.21 -15.73
N GLU A 105 15.88 10.90 -16.29
CA GLU A 105 14.57 11.18 -15.72
C GLU A 105 13.81 9.88 -15.50
N LEU A 106 13.29 9.66 -14.30
CA LEU A 106 12.39 8.56 -13.98
C LEU A 106 11.01 9.10 -13.64
N ASP A 107 10.01 8.68 -14.43
CA ASP A 107 8.61 9.09 -14.27
C ASP A 107 7.91 8.21 -13.22
N LEU A 108 7.54 8.83 -12.09
CA LEU A 108 6.93 8.23 -10.90
C LEU A 108 5.60 8.93 -10.54
N ARG A 109 4.81 9.33 -11.54
CA ARG A 109 3.53 10.06 -11.36
C ARG A 109 2.49 9.42 -10.43
N GLU A 110 2.51 8.10 -10.32
CA GLU A 110 1.54 7.38 -9.46
C GLU A 110 1.98 7.29 -8.00
N ASP A 111 3.22 7.69 -7.69
CA ASP A 111 3.79 7.56 -6.36
C ASP A 111 3.46 8.75 -5.47
N ASP A 112 3.29 8.46 -4.19
CA ASP A 112 3.09 9.46 -3.17
C ASP A 112 4.41 10.21 -2.88
N PRO A 113 4.49 11.53 -3.15
CA PRO A 113 5.73 12.28 -2.99
C PRO A 113 6.16 12.37 -1.52
N GLU A 114 5.22 12.49 -0.58
CA GLU A 114 5.53 12.60 0.85
C GLU A 114 6.19 11.32 1.40
N GLY A 115 5.60 10.16 1.11
CA GLY A 115 6.16 8.86 1.47
C GLY A 115 7.51 8.60 0.81
N LEU A 116 7.68 9.03 -0.45
CA LEU A 116 8.95 8.88 -1.16
C LEU A 116 10.05 9.76 -0.55
N VAL A 117 9.75 11.00 -0.12
CA VAL A 117 10.70 11.86 0.59
C VAL A 117 11.25 11.15 1.84
N VAL A 118 10.40 10.46 2.61
CA VAL A 118 10.86 9.71 3.78
C VAL A 118 11.81 8.58 3.37
N LEU A 119 11.49 7.81 2.34
CA LEU A 119 12.36 6.74 1.85
C LEU A 119 13.68 7.27 1.28
N LEU A 120 13.65 8.39 0.55
CA LEU A 120 14.84 9.07 0.04
C LEU A 120 15.73 9.57 1.16
N ASN A 121 15.16 10.17 2.23
CA ASN A 121 15.93 10.53 3.41
C ASN A 121 16.61 9.31 4.07
N ILE A 122 15.93 8.17 4.13
CA ILE A 122 16.53 6.93 4.65
C ILE A 122 17.67 6.43 3.75
N MET A 123 17.45 6.35 2.44
CA MET A 123 18.45 5.88 1.47
C MET A 123 19.70 6.77 1.46
N HIS A 124 19.51 8.08 1.59
CA HIS A 124 20.58 9.08 1.62
C HIS A 124 21.13 9.37 3.02
N LEU A 125 20.80 8.54 4.02
CA LEU A 125 21.32 8.63 5.39
C LEU A 125 20.99 9.93 6.14
N ARG A 126 19.95 10.65 5.71
CA ARG A 126 19.41 11.88 6.33
C ARG A 126 18.40 11.54 7.44
N PHE A 127 18.84 10.74 8.41
CA PHE A 127 17.95 10.12 9.40
C PHE A 127 17.28 11.12 10.35
N ASP A 128 17.88 12.28 10.54
CA ASP A 128 17.35 13.41 11.30
C ASP A 128 16.04 13.97 10.73
N LEU A 129 15.78 13.75 9.43
CA LEU A 129 14.57 14.17 8.74
C LEU A 129 13.49 13.07 8.69
N VAL A 130 13.76 11.88 9.23
CA VAL A 130 12.80 10.78 9.25
C VAL A 130 11.86 10.94 10.45
N PRO A 131 10.52 11.04 10.25
CA PRO A 131 9.59 11.30 11.34
C PRO A 131 9.58 10.14 12.36
N THR A 132 9.71 10.45 13.65
CA THR A 132 9.68 9.45 14.73
C THR A 132 8.42 9.52 15.59
N ASN A 133 7.88 10.72 15.83
CA ASN A 133 6.79 10.94 16.80
C ASN A 133 5.50 11.53 16.19
N ALA A 134 5.52 11.94 14.92
CA ALA A 134 4.42 12.61 14.24
C ALA A 134 3.98 11.83 12.99
N MET A 135 3.91 10.50 13.10
CA MET A 135 3.51 9.64 12.00
C MET A 135 2.04 9.24 12.20
N ASP A 136 1.19 9.51 11.22
CA ASP A 136 -0.17 8.97 11.22
C ASP A 136 -0.27 7.68 10.39
N LEU A 137 -1.45 7.07 10.40
CA LEU A 137 -1.70 5.81 9.70
C LEU A 137 -1.61 5.95 8.17
N GLU A 138 -2.06 7.08 7.62
CA GLU A 138 -2.07 7.31 6.17
C GLU A 138 -0.65 7.48 5.64
N ALA A 139 0.14 8.35 6.28
CA ALA A 139 1.55 8.57 5.93
C ALA A 139 2.35 7.25 6.03
N LEU A 140 2.18 6.49 7.12
CA LEU A 140 2.87 5.21 7.27
C LEU A 140 2.41 4.17 6.23
N TYR A 141 1.14 4.20 5.84
CA TYR A 141 0.62 3.35 4.78
C TYR A 141 1.25 3.68 3.43
N HIS A 142 1.33 4.95 3.04
CA HIS A 142 1.97 5.37 1.80
C HIS A 142 3.46 4.99 1.76
N ILE A 143 4.19 5.17 2.87
CA ILE A 143 5.56 4.69 3.03
C ILE A 143 5.62 3.16 2.84
N ALA A 144 4.70 2.40 3.44
CA ALA A 144 4.67 0.95 3.32
C ALA A 144 4.36 0.48 1.89
N VAL A 145 3.45 1.14 1.17
CA VAL A 145 3.16 0.87 -0.25
C VAL A 145 4.41 1.03 -1.09
N LEU A 146 5.10 2.17 -0.98
CA LEU A 146 6.32 2.44 -1.73
C LEU A 146 7.45 1.49 -1.32
N ALA A 147 7.60 1.22 -0.03
CA ALA A 147 8.62 0.30 0.45
C ALA A 147 8.37 -1.14 -0.02
N TYR A 148 7.13 -1.54 -0.20
CA TYR A 148 6.79 -2.81 -0.84
C TYR A 148 7.07 -2.76 -2.34
N LYS A 149 6.59 -1.72 -3.05
CA LYS A 149 6.75 -1.53 -4.50
C LYS A 149 8.20 -1.60 -4.94
N TYR A 150 9.09 -0.96 -4.17
CA TYR A 150 10.51 -0.84 -4.49
C TYR A 150 11.44 -1.77 -3.71
N ASP A 151 10.89 -2.77 -3.00
CA ASP A 151 11.66 -3.71 -2.17
C ASP A 151 12.56 -3.03 -1.10
N LEU A 152 12.08 -1.93 -0.52
CA LEU A 152 12.76 -1.14 0.51
C LEU A 152 12.30 -1.50 1.94
N ALA A 153 11.47 -2.52 2.12
CA ALA A 153 10.95 -2.94 3.43
C ALA A 153 12.05 -3.20 4.47
N HIS A 154 13.23 -3.63 4.02
CA HIS A 154 14.39 -3.87 4.86
C HIS A 154 14.96 -2.60 5.50
N LEU A 155 14.79 -1.44 4.85
CA LEU A 155 15.24 -0.15 5.36
C LEU A 155 14.38 0.36 6.52
N LEU A 156 13.10 -0.02 6.61
CA LEU A 156 12.19 0.51 7.63
C LEU A 156 12.43 -0.05 9.06
N ARG A 157 13.28 -1.07 9.19
CA ARG A 157 13.48 -1.79 10.47
C ARG A 157 13.89 -0.91 11.65
N PRO A 158 14.81 0.08 11.51
CA PRO A 158 15.21 0.94 12.62
C PRO A 158 14.07 1.75 13.24
N TRP A 159 13.06 2.11 12.44
CA TRP A 159 11.94 2.97 12.87
C TRP A 159 10.72 2.19 13.39
N ARG A 160 10.76 0.85 13.34
CA ARG A 160 9.66 -0.01 13.83
C ARG A 160 9.21 0.35 15.24
N GLY A 161 10.16 0.63 16.13
CA GLY A 161 9.86 0.98 17.53
C GLY A 161 9.14 2.33 17.64
N SER A 162 9.64 3.35 16.93
CA SER A 162 9.07 4.70 16.95
C SER A 162 7.66 4.73 16.36
N TRP A 163 7.40 3.94 15.31
CA TRP A 163 6.10 3.86 14.65
C TRP A 163 5.14 2.84 15.29
N ALA A 164 5.52 2.22 16.42
CA ALA A 164 4.71 1.18 17.06
C ALA A 164 3.36 1.68 17.56
N HIS A 165 3.27 2.95 17.96
CA HIS A 165 2.02 3.56 18.40
C HIS A 165 0.96 3.50 17.29
N VAL A 166 1.33 3.88 16.05
CA VAL A 166 0.47 3.80 14.86
C VAL A 166 -0.07 2.38 14.67
N MET A 167 0.75 1.34 14.88
CA MET A 167 0.35 -0.05 14.72
C MET A 167 -0.54 -0.58 15.86
N SER A 168 -0.44 -0.02 17.06
CA SER A 168 -1.07 -0.55 18.28
C SER A 168 -2.49 -0.09 18.58
N GLU A 169 -2.93 1.04 18.04
CA GLU A 169 -4.12 1.78 18.50
C GLU A 169 -5.48 1.07 18.39
N GLU A 170 -5.61 -0.04 17.65
CA GLU A 170 -6.95 -0.56 17.27
C GLU A 170 -7.15 -2.08 17.36
N CYS A 171 -6.13 -2.90 17.68
CA CYS A 171 -6.20 -4.36 17.55
C CYS A 171 -6.01 -5.18 18.83
N GLU A 172 -6.44 -4.67 19.99
CA GLU A 172 -6.26 -5.38 21.27
C GLU A 172 -7.21 -6.57 21.48
N ASP A 173 -8.39 -6.62 20.85
CA ASP A 173 -9.24 -7.83 20.84
C ASP A 173 -10.14 -7.91 19.59
N PHE A 174 -9.83 -8.87 18.72
CA PHE A 174 -10.56 -9.15 17.47
C PHE A 174 -12.05 -9.47 17.69
N ARG A 175 -12.44 -9.97 18.87
CA ARG A 175 -13.84 -10.30 19.21
C ARG A 175 -14.69 -9.05 19.48
N PHE A 176 -14.04 -7.94 19.81
CA PHE A 176 -14.68 -6.65 20.05
C PHE A 176 -14.41 -5.64 18.94
N CYS A 177 -13.70 -6.04 17.87
CA CYS A 177 -13.51 -5.25 16.66
C CYS A 177 -14.86 -5.13 15.92
N LYS A 178 -15.76 -4.31 16.47
CA LYS A 178 -17.14 -4.07 16.02
C LYS A 178 -17.23 -3.15 14.81
N LYS A 179 -16.11 -2.61 14.35
CA LYS A 179 -16.09 -1.59 13.31
C LYS A 179 -15.66 -2.22 11.99
N THR A 180 -16.60 -2.30 11.07
CA THR A 180 -16.33 -2.01 9.67
C THR A 180 -15.54 -0.71 9.64
N SER A 181 -14.23 -0.76 9.38
CA SER A 181 -13.43 0.45 9.23
C SER A 181 -13.93 1.17 7.98
N PRO A 182 -14.61 2.33 8.11
CA PRO A 182 -15.21 2.99 6.95
C PRO A 182 -14.15 3.42 5.93
N ASN A 183 -12.89 3.54 6.36
CA ASN A 183 -11.79 4.13 5.60
C ASN A 183 -10.69 3.13 5.25
N GLY A 184 -10.92 1.82 5.45
CA GLY A 184 -9.92 0.79 5.15
C GLY A 184 -8.72 0.74 6.11
N ASN A 185 -8.79 1.39 7.29
CA ASN A 185 -7.70 1.40 8.28
C ASN A 185 -7.14 0.00 8.61
N LEU A 186 -8.02 -1.01 8.70
CA LEU A 186 -7.57 -2.37 9.02
C LEU A 186 -6.74 -2.95 7.88
N GLU A 187 -7.17 -2.75 6.64
CA GLU A 187 -6.48 -3.15 5.43
C GLU A 187 -5.12 -2.45 5.32
N LYS A 188 -5.07 -1.14 5.61
CA LYS A 188 -3.82 -0.34 5.66
C LYS A 188 -2.85 -0.88 6.72
N ARG A 189 -3.34 -1.14 7.94
CA ARG A 189 -2.55 -1.73 9.04
C ARG A 189 -1.96 -3.08 8.66
N VAL A 190 -2.74 -3.93 7.98
CA VAL A 190 -2.25 -5.25 7.56
C VAL A 190 -1.09 -5.13 6.58
N LEU A 191 -1.14 -4.20 5.62
CA LEU A 191 0.00 -3.94 4.75
C LEU A 191 1.20 -3.42 5.54
N ILE A 192 1.01 -2.44 6.43
CA ILE A 192 2.08 -1.89 7.26
C ILE A 192 2.75 -3.00 8.08
N ASP A 193 1.97 -3.81 8.79
CA ASP A 193 2.44 -4.93 9.60
C ASP A 193 3.17 -5.99 8.77
N TRP A 194 2.69 -6.25 7.55
CA TRP A 194 3.32 -7.14 6.59
C TRP A 194 4.71 -6.63 6.18
N VAL A 195 4.81 -5.37 5.76
CA VAL A 195 6.04 -4.73 5.30
C VAL A 195 7.05 -4.62 6.44
N ILE A 196 6.62 -4.11 7.60
CA ILE A 196 7.45 -3.94 8.79
C ILE A 196 7.81 -5.29 9.43
N ARG A 197 7.14 -6.39 9.07
CA ARG A 197 7.32 -7.75 9.61
C ARG A 197 6.93 -7.89 11.09
N SER A 198 5.89 -7.18 11.50
CA SER A 198 5.31 -7.30 12.85
C SER A 198 4.34 -8.50 12.91
N ARG A 199 4.86 -9.71 13.13
CA ARG A 199 4.04 -10.94 13.08
C ARG A 199 2.86 -10.94 14.05
N ALA A 200 3.04 -10.41 15.26
CA ALA A 200 1.98 -10.39 16.26
C ALA A 200 0.81 -9.50 15.82
N GLN A 201 1.11 -8.28 15.36
CA GLN A 201 0.08 -7.35 14.89
C GLN A 201 -0.53 -7.80 13.57
N LEU A 202 0.29 -8.31 12.63
CA LEU A 202 -0.21 -8.92 11.40
C LEU A 202 -1.23 -10.01 11.68
N ASN A 203 -0.94 -10.90 12.64
CA ASN A 203 -1.87 -11.95 13.04
C ASN A 203 -3.16 -11.40 13.66
N ASN A 204 -3.08 -10.37 14.50
CA ASN A 204 -4.25 -9.74 15.09
C ASN A 204 -5.12 -9.10 14.00
N CYS A 205 -4.52 -8.29 13.13
CA CYS A 205 -5.20 -7.59 12.05
C CYS A 205 -5.79 -8.59 11.03
N ALA A 206 -5.07 -9.65 10.67
CA ALA A 206 -5.58 -10.71 9.78
C ALA A 206 -6.76 -11.48 10.41
N ARG A 207 -6.75 -11.72 11.72
CA ARG A 207 -7.90 -12.31 12.43
C ARG A 207 -9.10 -11.37 12.45
N CYS A 208 -8.88 -10.07 12.66
CA CYS A 208 -9.92 -9.05 12.56
C CYS A 208 -10.51 -8.99 11.15
N LEU A 209 -9.68 -9.05 10.10
CA LEU A 209 -10.14 -9.13 8.72
C LEU A 209 -10.97 -10.39 8.49
N ALA A 210 -10.46 -11.54 8.94
CA ALA A 210 -11.15 -12.82 8.81
C ALA A 210 -12.50 -12.82 9.53
N TRP A 211 -12.62 -12.16 10.69
CA TRP A 211 -13.86 -12.10 11.45
C TRP A 211 -14.88 -11.12 10.85
N ASN A 212 -14.41 -9.96 10.39
CA ASN A 212 -15.26 -8.89 9.88
C ASN A 212 -15.53 -8.97 8.36
N SER A 213 -15.03 -10.02 7.70
CA SER A 213 -15.32 -10.27 6.28
C SER A 213 -16.68 -10.95 6.10
N GLY A 214 -17.52 -10.32 5.30
CA GLY A 214 -18.68 -10.98 4.69
C GLY A 214 -18.23 -11.90 3.55
N VAL A 215 -19.17 -12.69 3.06
CA VAL A 215 -18.98 -13.51 1.85
C VAL A 215 -19.88 -12.91 0.77
N GLY A 216 -19.27 -12.40 -0.29
CA GLY A 216 -19.95 -11.87 -1.46
C GLY A 216 -20.27 -12.96 -2.48
N GLU A 217 -20.59 -12.53 -3.70
CA GLU A 217 -20.78 -13.45 -4.81
C GLU A 217 -19.52 -14.31 -5.04
N HIS A 218 -19.73 -15.56 -5.46
CA HIS A 218 -18.67 -16.54 -5.73
C HIS A 218 -17.70 -16.83 -4.57
N GLY A 219 -18.04 -16.47 -3.33
CA GLY A 219 -17.20 -16.74 -2.16
C GLY A 219 -16.17 -15.63 -1.87
N ALA A 220 -16.17 -14.53 -2.62
CA ALA A 220 -15.22 -13.45 -2.41
C ALA A 220 -15.37 -12.81 -1.02
N LEU A 221 -14.25 -12.50 -0.37
CA LEU A 221 -14.27 -11.78 0.90
C LEU A 221 -14.60 -10.31 0.64
N VAL A 222 -15.68 -9.86 1.27
CA VAL A 222 -16.20 -8.49 1.12
C VAL A 222 -16.28 -7.79 2.47
N HIS A 223 -16.41 -6.47 2.42
CA HIS A 223 -16.69 -5.70 3.61
C HIS A 223 -18.10 -6.02 4.12
N GLY A 224 -18.22 -6.48 5.38
CA GLY A 224 -19.46 -7.08 5.89
C GLY A 224 -20.70 -6.19 5.85
N ALA A 225 -20.55 -4.86 5.88
CA ALA A 225 -21.68 -3.92 5.83
C ALA A 225 -22.06 -3.45 4.41
N THR A 226 -21.10 -3.34 3.50
CA THR A 226 -21.29 -2.71 2.18
C THR A 226 -21.20 -3.68 1.02
N LEU A 227 -20.78 -4.93 1.26
CA LEU A 227 -20.51 -5.96 0.24
C LEU A 227 -19.50 -5.54 -0.83
N SER A 228 -18.72 -4.48 -0.57
CA SER A 228 -17.64 -4.04 -1.47
C SER A 228 -16.41 -4.94 -1.35
N PRO A 229 -15.56 -5.04 -2.40
CA PRO A 229 -14.28 -5.75 -2.33
C PRO A 229 -13.46 -5.31 -1.12
N ARG A 230 -12.81 -6.26 -0.44
CA ARG A 230 -12.17 -5.99 0.87
C ARG A 230 -11.11 -4.90 0.81
N PHE A 231 -10.21 -4.94 -0.18
CA PHE A 231 -9.14 -3.96 -0.33
C PHE A 231 -9.51 -2.79 -1.24
N GLY A 232 -10.45 -2.96 -2.18
CA GLY A 232 -11.14 -1.85 -2.86
C GLY A 232 -10.27 -0.71 -3.43
N GLY A 233 -9.04 -1.00 -3.84
CA GLY A 233 -8.04 -0.01 -4.31
C GLY A 233 -6.80 0.12 -3.41
N LEU A 234 -6.83 -0.43 -2.20
CA LEU A 234 -5.66 -0.59 -1.34
C LEU A 234 -4.82 -1.78 -1.77
N LEU A 235 -3.53 -1.73 -1.45
CA LEU A 235 -2.61 -2.81 -1.77
C LEU A 235 -2.81 -3.99 -0.80
N GLU A 236 -3.16 -5.14 -1.35
CA GLU A 236 -3.28 -6.39 -0.61
C GLU A 236 -1.90 -7.04 -0.44
N PRO A 237 -1.52 -7.46 0.79
CA PRO A 237 -0.37 -8.34 0.96
C PRO A 237 -0.56 -9.67 0.21
N PRO A 238 0.51 -10.22 -0.40
CA PRO A 238 0.42 -11.44 -1.20
C PRO A 238 -0.31 -12.59 -0.51
N GLU A 239 -1.28 -13.18 -1.22
CA GLU A 239 -2.05 -14.35 -0.82
C GLU A 239 -2.85 -14.19 0.50
N LEU A 240 -2.98 -12.98 1.05
CA LEU A 240 -3.62 -12.78 2.35
C LEU A 240 -5.10 -13.18 2.33
N LEU A 241 -5.88 -12.64 1.39
CA LEU A 241 -7.32 -12.95 1.32
C LEU A 241 -7.55 -14.42 1.03
N ARG A 242 -6.72 -15.02 0.18
CA ARG A 242 -6.76 -16.46 -0.09
C ARG A 242 -6.46 -17.29 1.16
N ALA A 243 -5.44 -16.92 1.92
CA ALA A 243 -5.11 -17.61 3.17
C ALA A 243 -6.24 -17.50 4.20
N ILE A 244 -6.92 -16.34 4.26
CA ILE A 244 -8.09 -16.13 5.11
C ILE A 244 -9.25 -17.03 4.63
N ASP A 245 -9.53 -17.06 3.34
CA ASP A 245 -10.60 -17.89 2.75
C ASP A 245 -10.36 -19.38 3.01
N ASP A 246 -9.17 -19.89 2.70
CA ASP A 246 -8.77 -21.28 2.95
C ASP A 246 -8.87 -21.66 4.44
N LEU A 247 -8.50 -20.75 5.34
CA LEU A 247 -8.63 -20.97 6.77
C LEU A 247 -10.10 -21.03 7.19
N ARG A 248 -10.93 -20.09 6.71
CA ARG A 248 -12.37 -20.05 7.00
C ARG A 248 -13.06 -21.31 6.49
N TYR A 249 -12.79 -21.71 5.24
CA TYR A 249 -13.33 -22.92 4.64
C TYR A 249 -12.99 -24.16 5.47
N ARG A 250 -11.71 -24.33 5.87
CA ARG A 250 -11.28 -25.45 6.70
C ARG A 250 -11.97 -25.46 8.07
N CYS A 251 -12.08 -24.30 8.73
CA CYS A 251 -12.75 -24.19 10.02
C CYS A 251 -14.24 -24.54 9.93
N ILE A 252 -14.95 -23.99 8.94
CA ILE A 252 -16.38 -24.27 8.70
C ILE A 252 -16.57 -25.77 8.43
N ARG A 253 -15.76 -26.35 7.54
CA ARG A 253 -15.84 -27.77 7.21
C ARG A 253 -15.57 -28.66 8.43
N ALA A 254 -14.60 -28.30 9.28
CA ALA A 254 -14.32 -29.05 10.50
C ALA A 254 -15.50 -29.00 11.48
N ILE A 255 -16.07 -27.82 11.72
CA ILE A 255 -17.25 -27.65 12.58
C ILE A 255 -18.43 -28.47 12.05
N LEU A 256 -18.74 -28.35 10.75
CA LEU A 256 -19.85 -29.09 10.13
C LEU A 256 -19.62 -30.61 10.20
N THR A 257 -18.38 -31.06 10.04
CA THR A 257 -18.03 -32.48 10.15
C THR A 257 -18.25 -33.00 11.57
N HIS A 258 -17.79 -32.26 12.59
CA HIS A 258 -18.03 -32.62 13.99
C HIS A 258 -19.51 -32.66 14.34
N THR A 259 -20.27 -31.65 13.90
CA THR A 259 -21.72 -31.58 14.11
C THR A 259 -22.44 -32.74 13.42
N LYS A 260 -22.11 -33.03 12.16
CA LYS A 260 -22.66 -34.16 11.41
C LYS A 260 -22.39 -35.48 12.12
N ASN A 261 -21.15 -35.71 12.54
CA ASN A 261 -20.77 -36.94 13.24
C ASN A 261 -21.51 -37.09 14.58
N ALA A 262 -21.68 -35.99 15.32
CA ALA A 262 -22.43 -36.00 16.58
C ALA A 262 -23.92 -36.35 16.35
N ILE A 263 -24.55 -35.75 15.34
CA ILE A 263 -25.94 -36.03 14.97
C ILE A 263 -26.09 -37.51 14.53
N THR A 264 -25.20 -37.99 13.65
CA THR A 264 -25.23 -39.38 13.18
C THR A 264 -25.05 -40.39 14.32
N SER A 265 -24.12 -40.12 15.26
CA SER A 265 -23.94 -40.98 16.44
C SER A 265 -25.18 -41.07 17.32
N GLN A 266 -25.92 -39.96 17.47
CA GLN A 266 -27.17 -39.92 18.25
C GLN A 266 -28.29 -40.69 17.55
N ILE A 267 -28.42 -40.56 16.23
CA ILE A 267 -29.40 -41.30 15.43
C ILE A 267 -29.11 -42.82 15.47
N GLU A 268 -27.83 -43.20 15.43
CA GLU A 268 -27.40 -44.61 15.45
C GLU A 268 -27.39 -45.25 16.85
N GLY A 269 -27.78 -44.51 17.91
CA GLY A 269 -27.80 -45.03 19.28
C GLY A 269 -26.41 -45.33 19.87
N LYS A 270 -25.32 -44.80 19.27
CA LYS A 270 -23.96 -44.96 19.78
C LYS A 270 -23.68 -43.90 20.85
N PRO A 271 -23.06 -44.24 21.99
CA PRO A 271 -22.73 -43.28 23.03
C PRO A 271 -21.77 -42.23 22.46
N SER A 272 -22.26 -40.99 22.33
CA SER A 272 -21.44 -39.89 21.83
C SER A 272 -20.53 -39.42 22.96
N GLY A 273 -19.21 -39.47 22.73
CA GLY A 273 -18.17 -39.07 23.69
C GLY A 273 -18.12 -37.57 24.05
N LEU A 274 -19.14 -36.79 23.70
CA LEU A 274 -19.27 -35.37 24.03
C LEU A 274 -20.11 -35.22 25.30
N THR A 275 -19.53 -35.59 26.45
CA THR A 275 -20.10 -35.19 27.74
C THR A 275 -19.59 -33.80 28.10
N CYS A 276 -20.44 -32.78 27.89
CA CYS A 276 -20.27 -31.50 28.58
C CYS A 276 -20.44 -31.76 30.08
N ARG A 277 -19.34 -31.85 30.83
CA ARG A 277 -19.39 -31.85 32.30
C ARG A 277 -19.91 -30.49 32.76
N SER A 278 -21.19 -30.41 33.11
CA SER A 278 -21.66 -29.30 33.95
C SER A 278 -21.06 -29.49 35.34
N ASN A 279 -20.13 -28.62 35.75
CA ASN A 279 -19.74 -28.52 37.15
C ASN A 279 -20.96 -28.07 37.96
N LYS A 280 -21.68 -29.00 38.58
CA LYS A 280 -22.55 -28.69 39.71
C LYS A 280 -21.65 -28.57 40.93
N SER A 281 -21.34 -27.34 41.33
CA SER A 281 -20.82 -27.05 42.65
C SER A 281 -21.87 -27.47 43.68
N ASN A 282 -21.56 -28.52 44.45
CA ASN A 282 -22.31 -28.89 45.65
C ASN A 282 -22.10 -27.81 46.71
N GLY A 283 -23.02 -26.84 46.78
CA GLY A 283 -23.20 -26.00 47.95
C GLY A 283 -23.96 -26.79 49.02
N HIS A 284 -23.22 -27.40 49.94
CA HIS A 284 -23.78 -28.02 51.13
C HIS A 284 -24.28 -26.90 52.06
N LEU A 285 -25.60 -26.78 52.17
CA LEU A 285 -26.28 -25.89 53.11
C LEU A 285 -27.28 -26.75 53.89
N GLN A 286 -26.94 -27.06 55.14
CA GLN A 286 -27.82 -27.48 56.24
C GLN A 286 -26.92 -27.92 57.41
N LYS A 287 -27.14 -27.55 58.67
CA LYS A 287 -27.94 -26.52 59.33
C LYS A 287 -27.40 -26.48 60.76
#